data_AF-A0A1H9TM05-F1
#
_entry.id   AF-A0A1H9TM05-F1
#
_cell.length_a   1.000
_cell.length_b   1.000
_cell.length_c   1.000
_cell.angle_alpha   90.00
_cell.angle_beta   90.00
_cell.angle_gamma   90.00
#
_symmetry.space_group_name_H-M   'P 1'
#
loop_
_entity.id
_entity.type
_entity.pdbx_description
1 polymer ?
#
loop_
_entity_poly.entity_id
_entity_poly.type
_entity_poly.pdbx_seq_one_letter_code
_entity_poly.pdbx_strand_id
1 'polypeptide(L)'
;MNITVREFTLAIMKDDHIGGEMMTDDELFREAYTMNVIDNQDYLHPDDYITRKAAARIIHHTLLYLLDEIDVSDIRPANVLVDLYDCRTCVLHIAQVYCKGIMGSKTITDKSSGKTFEIFDMNSGIEHDEMNQILSKIWNRSK
;
A
#
# COMPACT_ATOMS: atom_id res chain seq x y z
N MET A 1 10.33 12.12 6.12
CA MET A 1 10.96 11.00 6.85
C MET A 1 10.21 9.73 6.51
N ASN A 2 10.94 8.67 6.12
CA ASN A 2 10.32 7.39 5.79
C ASN A 2 9.68 6.76 7.02
N ILE A 3 8.56 6.09 6.84
CA ILE A 3 7.85 5.37 7.89
C ILE A 3 8.20 3.89 7.91
N THR A 4 8.00 3.24 9.04
CA THR A 4 8.18 1.80 9.19
C THR A 4 6.93 1.01 8.79
N VAL A 5 7.09 -0.30 8.61
CA VAL A 5 5.97 -1.23 8.40
C VAL A 5 4.96 -1.15 9.54
N ARG A 6 5.44 -1.08 10.79
CA ARG A 6 4.61 -0.95 12.00
C ARG A 6 3.82 0.35 11.98
N GLU A 7 4.47 1.48 11.75
CA GLU A 7 3.81 2.79 11.71
C GLU A 7 2.69 2.80 10.67
N PHE A 8 2.97 2.34 9.45
CA PHE A 8 1.99 2.28 8.38
C PHE A 8 0.80 1.36 8.71
N THR A 9 1.09 0.17 9.25
CA THR A 9 0.06 -0.82 9.62
C THR A 9 -0.83 -0.28 10.73
N LEU A 10 -0.26 0.30 11.78
CA LEU A 10 -1.02 0.88 12.88
C LEU A 10 -1.88 2.05 12.40
N ALA A 11 -1.38 2.86 11.47
CA ALA A 11 -2.17 3.96 10.91
C ALA A 11 -3.40 3.49 10.11
N ILE A 12 -3.34 2.29 9.50
CA ILE A 12 -4.52 1.63 8.91
C ILE A 12 -5.43 1.10 10.00
N MET A 13 -4.88 0.37 10.97
CA MET A 13 -5.66 -0.40 11.95
C MET A 13 -6.29 0.43 13.07
N LYS A 14 -5.74 1.62 13.38
CA LYS A 14 -6.23 2.52 14.44
C LYS A 14 -7.42 3.37 14.01
N ASP A 15 -7.88 3.26 12.78
CA ASP A 15 -9.05 3.99 12.32
C ASP A 15 -10.34 3.43 12.97
N ASP A 16 -11.23 4.33 13.41
CA ASP A 16 -12.41 4.04 14.25
C ASP A 16 -13.38 3.02 13.64
N HIS A 17 -13.28 2.75 12.33
CA HIS A 17 -14.10 1.76 11.63
C HIS A 17 -13.74 0.30 11.98
N ILE A 18 -12.61 0.05 12.65
CA ILE A 18 -12.06 -1.29 12.92
C ILE A 18 -12.25 -1.70 14.40
N GLY A 19 -12.72 -0.80 15.27
CA GLY A 19 -12.92 -1.08 16.70
C GLY A 19 -11.61 -1.16 17.51
N GLY A 20 -10.52 -0.60 16.99
CA GLY A 20 -9.16 -0.70 17.56
C GLY A 20 -8.90 0.10 18.84
N GLU A 21 -9.85 0.91 19.32
CA GLU A 21 -9.65 1.83 20.45
C GLU A 21 -9.30 1.16 21.79
N MET A 22 -9.51 -0.16 21.93
CA MET A 22 -9.25 -0.90 23.18
C MET A 22 -7.96 -1.72 23.19
N MET A 23 -7.19 -1.75 22.09
CA MET A 23 -5.97 -2.56 21.96
C MET A 23 -4.70 -1.71 22.08
N THR A 24 -3.65 -2.29 22.68
CA THR A 24 -2.30 -1.72 22.58
C THR A 24 -1.75 -1.83 21.15
N ASP A 25 -0.73 -1.03 20.81
CA ASP A 25 -0.09 -1.07 19.49
C ASP A 25 0.42 -2.49 19.12
N ASP A 26 0.96 -3.24 20.09
CA ASP A 26 1.42 -4.61 19.83
C ASP A 26 0.27 -5.61 19.64
N GLU A 27 -0.85 -5.41 20.32
CA GLU A 27 -2.06 -6.21 20.11
C GLU A 27 -2.67 -5.92 18.75
N LEU A 28 -2.78 -4.64 18.39
CA LEU A 28 -3.36 -4.22 17.13
C LEU A 28 -2.50 -4.64 15.93
N PHE A 29 -1.18 -4.56 16.05
CA PHE A 29 -0.26 -5.04 15.02
C PHE A 29 -0.35 -6.57 14.85
N ARG A 30 -0.50 -7.32 15.95
CA ARG A 30 -0.74 -8.78 15.90
C ARG A 30 -2.10 -9.11 15.30
N GLU A 31 -3.12 -8.30 15.58
CA GLU A 31 -4.45 -8.46 14.99
C GLU A 31 -4.39 -8.26 13.48
N ALA A 32 -3.66 -7.26 12.98
CA ALA A 32 -3.45 -7.06 11.54
C ALA A 32 -2.89 -8.32 10.84
N TYR A 33 -1.99 -9.05 11.49
CA TYR A 33 -1.48 -10.32 10.99
C TYR A 33 -2.55 -11.43 11.02
N THR A 34 -3.32 -11.52 12.11
CA THR A 34 -4.43 -12.49 12.25
C THR A 34 -5.52 -12.28 11.20
N MET A 35 -5.78 -11.02 10.84
CA MET A 35 -6.73 -10.60 9.80
C MET A 35 -6.17 -10.70 8.37
N ASN A 36 -4.93 -11.16 8.20
CA ASN A 36 -4.22 -11.23 6.91
C ASN A 36 -3.98 -9.87 6.22
N VAL A 37 -4.11 -8.75 6.95
CA VAL A 37 -3.78 -7.41 6.45
C VAL A 37 -2.29 -7.29 6.15
N ILE A 38 -1.46 -7.86 7.03
CA ILE A 38 -0.01 -7.95 6.85
C ILE A 38 0.41 -9.42 6.73
N ASP A 39 1.56 -9.68 6.09
CA ASP A 39 2.09 -11.04 5.94
C ASP A 39 3.21 -11.36 6.94
N ASN A 40 3.78 -12.56 6.84
CA ASN A 40 4.85 -13.00 7.74
C ASN A 40 6.14 -12.17 7.60
N GLN A 41 6.43 -11.58 6.43
CA GLN A 41 7.58 -10.71 6.27
C GLN A 41 7.37 -9.39 7.02
N ASP A 42 6.20 -8.78 6.89
CA ASP A 42 5.84 -7.56 7.61
C ASP A 42 5.88 -7.76 9.13
N TYR A 43 5.34 -8.90 9.58
CA TYR A 43 5.25 -9.22 11.00
C TYR A 43 6.62 -9.48 11.63
N LEU A 44 7.56 -10.09 10.90
CA LEU A 44 8.92 -10.36 11.37
C LEU A 44 9.84 -9.14 11.29
N HIS A 45 9.53 -8.16 10.44
CA HIS A 45 10.35 -6.97 10.20
C HIS A 45 9.55 -5.66 10.37
N PRO A 46 8.91 -5.45 11.54
CA PRO A 46 8.00 -4.31 11.75
C PRO A 46 8.71 -2.95 11.75
N ASP A 47 9.99 -2.92 12.10
CA ASP A 47 10.77 -1.68 12.25
C ASP A 47 11.53 -1.31 10.97
N ASP A 48 11.44 -2.13 9.92
CA ASP A 48 12.01 -1.80 8.61
C ASP A 48 11.19 -0.69 7.94
N TYR A 49 11.86 0.17 7.18
CA TYR A 49 11.18 1.18 6.37
C TYR A 49 10.30 0.50 5.32
N ILE A 50 9.02 0.89 5.29
CA ILE A 50 8.08 0.31 4.35
C ILE A 50 8.40 0.77 2.92
N THR A 51 8.44 -0.17 2.00
CA THR A 51 8.55 0.11 0.56
C THR A 51 7.17 0.27 -0.06
N ARG A 52 7.08 0.99 -1.18
CA ARG A 52 5.81 1.16 -1.91
C ARG A 52 5.17 -0.16 -2.33
N LYS A 53 5.93 -1.19 -2.69
CA LYS A 53 5.37 -2.53 -2.98
C LYS A 53 4.77 -3.22 -1.74
N ALA A 54 5.42 -3.08 -0.58
CA ALA A 54 4.91 -3.64 0.67
C ALA A 54 3.62 -2.92 1.07
N ALA A 55 3.61 -1.58 1.00
CA ALA A 55 2.41 -0.79 1.21
C ALA A 55 1.28 -1.16 0.24
N ALA A 56 1.57 -1.32 -1.06
CA ALA A 56 0.57 -1.77 -2.03
C ALA A 56 -0.06 -3.12 -1.65
N ARG A 57 0.75 -4.06 -1.17
CA ARG A 57 0.24 -5.35 -0.69
C ARG A 57 -0.62 -5.19 0.55
N ILE A 58 -0.14 -4.48 1.57
CA ILE A 58 -0.88 -4.25 2.83
C ILE A 58 -2.21 -3.58 2.52
N ILE A 59 -2.23 -2.50 1.73
CA ILE A 59 -3.45 -1.80 1.32
C ILE A 59 -4.37 -2.76 0.58
N HIS A 60 -3.88 -3.51 -0.40
CA HIS A 60 -4.71 -4.45 -1.15
C HIS A 60 -5.37 -5.49 -0.22
N HIS A 61 -4.62 -6.04 0.74
CA HIS A 61 -5.16 -6.94 1.74
C HIS A 61 -6.15 -6.26 2.68
N THR A 62 -5.92 -5.01 3.09
CA THR A 62 -6.89 -4.20 3.82
C THR A 62 -8.21 -4.11 3.06
N LEU A 63 -8.17 -3.79 1.76
CA LEU A 63 -9.39 -3.73 0.95
C LEU A 63 -10.13 -5.07 0.94
N LEU A 64 -9.41 -6.17 0.70
CA LEU A 64 -10.01 -7.50 0.58
C LEU A 64 -10.57 -8.05 1.89
N TYR A 65 -9.77 -8.03 2.96
CA TYR A 65 -10.04 -8.81 4.17
C TYR A 65 -10.65 -7.99 5.30
N LEU A 66 -10.45 -6.66 5.27
CA LEU A 66 -11.02 -5.77 6.28
C LEU A 66 -12.23 -5.01 5.75
N LEU A 67 -12.22 -4.59 4.48
CA LEU A 67 -13.29 -3.78 3.89
C LEU A 67 -14.23 -4.55 2.96
N ASP A 68 -13.99 -5.86 2.78
CA ASP A 68 -14.73 -6.73 1.86
C ASP A 68 -14.85 -6.16 0.43
N GLU A 69 -13.88 -5.32 0.02
CA GLU A 69 -13.82 -4.74 -1.30
C GLU A 69 -13.21 -5.73 -2.30
N ILE A 70 -13.99 -6.11 -3.30
CA ILE A 70 -13.49 -6.97 -4.38
C ILE A 70 -12.46 -6.25 -5.27
N ASP A 71 -11.64 -7.08 -5.91
CA ASP A 71 -10.71 -6.70 -6.96
C ASP A 71 -11.40 -6.02 -8.14
N VAL A 72 -10.74 -5.01 -8.71
CA VAL A 72 -11.12 -4.54 -10.04
C VAL A 72 -10.88 -5.66 -11.06
N SER A 73 -11.84 -5.88 -11.94
CA SER A 73 -11.78 -6.92 -12.96
C SER A 73 -10.83 -6.57 -14.11
N ASP A 74 -10.64 -5.27 -14.37
CA ASP A 74 -9.76 -4.77 -15.42
C ASP A 74 -8.58 -3.98 -14.83
N ILE A 75 -7.42 -4.64 -14.79
CA ILE A 75 -6.16 -4.06 -14.33
C ILE A 75 -5.32 -3.43 -15.46
N ARG A 76 -5.78 -3.48 -16.72
CA ARG A 76 -5.04 -2.93 -17.88
C ARG A 76 -4.69 -1.45 -17.75
N PRO A 77 -5.45 -0.59 -17.05
CA PRO A 77 -5.02 0.79 -16.83
C PRO A 77 -3.64 0.92 -16.17
N ALA A 78 -3.23 -0.06 -15.34
CA ALA A 78 -1.91 -0.07 -14.71
C ALA A 78 -0.76 -0.37 -15.69
N ASN A 79 -1.03 -0.84 -16.92
CA ASN A 79 0.02 -1.15 -17.91
C ASN A 79 0.81 0.08 -18.39
N VAL A 80 0.37 1.29 -18.02
CA VAL A 80 1.14 2.51 -18.22
C VAL A 80 2.41 2.56 -17.36
N LEU A 81 2.43 1.83 -16.23
CA LEU A 81 3.56 1.73 -15.32
C LEU A 81 4.62 0.81 -15.93
N VAL A 82 5.77 1.39 -16.27
CA VAL A 82 6.84 0.65 -16.98
C VAL A 82 7.46 -0.44 -16.10
N ASP A 83 7.51 -0.22 -14.79
CA ASP A 83 8.07 -1.14 -13.80
C ASP A 83 7.03 -2.13 -13.24
N LEU A 84 5.78 -2.13 -13.70
CA LEU A 84 4.70 -2.97 -13.14
C LEU A 84 5.11 -4.45 -13.00
N TYR A 85 5.81 -4.96 -14.01
CA TYR A 85 6.16 -6.37 -14.15
C TYR A 85 7.56 -6.73 -13.61
N ASP A 86 8.29 -5.78 -13.01
CA ASP A 86 9.62 -6.04 -12.44
C ASP A 86 9.54 -7.00 -11.23
N CYS A 87 8.39 -7.04 -10.55
CA CYS A 87 8.09 -8.01 -9.49
C CYS A 87 6.80 -8.77 -9.81
N ARG A 88 6.92 -10.01 -10.31
CA ARG A 88 5.78 -10.85 -10.72
C ARG A 88 4.73 -11.08 -9.62
N THR A 89 5.17 -11.23 -8.37
CA THR A 89 4.27 -11.42 -7.23
C THR A 89 3.62 -10.12 -6.74
N CYS A 90 4.18 -8.96 -7.11
CA CYS A 90 3.68 -7.66 -6.72
C CYS A 90 2.65 -7.09 -7.70
N VAL A 91 2.65 -7.55 -8.96
CA VAL A 91 1.83 -7.02 -10.07
C VAL A 91 0.39 -6.78 -9.66
N LEU A 92 -0.27 -7.81 -9.08
CA LEU A 92 -1.68 -7.72 -8.75
C LEU A 92 -1.94 -6.65 -7.69
N HIS A 93 -1.18 -6.66 -6.59
CA HIS A 93 -1.32 -5.66 -5.52
C HIS A 93 -1.12 -4.24 -6.03
N ILE A 94 -0.05 -4.00 -6.80
CA ILE A 94 0.26 -2.69 -7.38
C ILE A 94 -0.88 -2.25 -8.31
N ALA A 95 -1.34 -3.13 -9.20
CA ALA A 95 -2.38 -2.78 -10.15
C ALA A 95 -3.72 -2.48 -9.47
N GLN A 96 -4.09 -3.24 -8.43
CA GLN A 96 -5.33 -3.00 -7.67
C GLN A 96 -5.32 -1.62 -7.01
N VAL A 97 -4.25 -1.28 -6.29
CA VAL A 97 -4.17 0.01 -5.59
C VAL A 97 -4.01 1.20 -6.55
N TYR A 98 -3.37 0.98 -7.71
CA TYR A 98 -3.26 1.99 -8.76
C TYR A 98 -4.60 2.24 -9.46
N CYS A 99 -5.29 1.18 -9.91
CA CYS A 99 -6.56 1.30 -10.63
C CYS A 99 -7.68 1.85 -9.73
N LYS A 100 -7.65 1.57 -8.42
CA LYS A 100 -8.54 2.19 -7.43
C LYS A 100 -8.15 3.63 -7.06
N GLY A 101 -7.07 4.17 -7.63
CA GLY A 101 -6.61 5.54 -7.44
C GLY A 101 -5.96 5.82 -6.09
N ILE A 102 -5.61 4.78 -5.32
CA ILE A 102 -5.11 4.87 -3.95
C ILE A 102 -3.64 5.31 -3.96
N MET A 103 -2.80 4.54 -4.66
CA MET A 103 -1.39 4.85 -4.86
C MET A 103 -1.17 5.26 -6.32
N GLY A 104 -0.62 6.46 -6.52
CA GLY A 104 -0.33 6.99 -7.86
C GLY A 104 1.02 6.53 -8.41
N SER A 105 1.31 6.88 -9.66
CA SER A 105 2.63 6.72 -10.27
C SER A 105 3.56 7.88 -9.92
N LYS A 106 4.84 7.71 -10.26
CA LYS A 106 5.84 8.77 -10.33
C LYS A 106 6.35 8.87 -11.76
N THR A 107 6.55 10.09 -12.24
CA THR A 107 7.17 10.34 -13.54
C THR A 107 8.69 10.41 -13.37
N ILE A 108 9.43 9.57 -14.09
CA ILE A 108 10.89 9.66 -14.22
C ILE A 108 11.27 10.14 -15.61
N THR A 109 12.40 10.86 -15.71
CA THR A 109 12.96 11.31 -16.99
C THR A 109 14.29 10.62 -17.23
N ASP A 110 14.40 9.89 -18.35
CA ASP A 110 15.67 9.35 -18.78
C ASP A 110 16.59 10.50 -19.23
N LYS A 111 17.72 10.67 -18.54
CA LYS A 111 18.65 11.78 -18.77
C LYS A 111 19.31 11.74 -20.15
N SER A 112 19.39 10.55 -20.76
CA SER A 112 20.07 10.37 -22.05
C SER A 112 19.19 10.71 -23.25
N SER A 113 17.92 10.31 -23.21
CA SER A 113 16.94 10.50 -24.29
C SER A 113 15.98 11.66 -24.05
N GLY A 114 15.89 12.18 -22.81
CA GLY A 114 14.88 13.16 -22.41
C GLY A 114 13.46 12.60 -22.33
N LYS A 115 13.27 11.29 -22.56
CA LYS A 115 11.95 10.65 -22.53
C LYS A 115 11.48 10.48 -21.09
N THR A 116 10.19 10.74 -20.86
CA THR A 116 9.53 10.49 -19.57
C THR A 116 8.85 9.13 -19.55
N PHE A 117 8.80 8.52 -18.36
CA PHE A 117 8.15 7.26 -18.10
C PHE A 117 7.37 7.34 -16.79
N GLU A 118 6.21 6.68 -16.75
CA GLU A 118 5.46 6.47 -15.52
C GLU A 118 5.94 5.18 -14.86
N ILE A 119 6.30 5.25 -13.58
CA ILE A 119 6.67 4.10 -12.77
C ILE A 119 5.88 4.08 -11.48
N PHE A 120 5.70 2.91 -10.89
CA PHE A 120 5.21 2.78 -9.54
C PHE A 120 6.29 3.12 -8.51
N ASP A 121 7.57 2.99 -8.86
CA ASP A 121 8.71 3.20 -7.96
C ASP A 121 8.67 2.25 -6.75
N MET A 122 8.50 0.96 -7.07
CA MET A 122 8.08 -0.07 -6.11
C MET A 122 9.03 -0.29 -4.91
N ASN A 123 10.29 0.13 -5.03
CA ASN A 123 11.30 -0.05 -3.99
C ASN A 123 11.57 1.23 -3.18
N SER A 124 10.94 2.36 -3.50
CA SER A 124 11.10 3.56 -2.69
C SER A 124 10.42 3.41 -1.34
N GLY A 125 10.96 4.08 -0.33
CA GLY A 125 10.26 4.26 0.95
C GLY A 125 8.98 5.09 0.78
N ILE A 126 8.07 4.96 1.74
CA ILE A 126 6.91 5.85 1.90
C ILE A 126 7.24 6.89 2.96
N GLU A 127 6.93 8.14 2.66
CA GLU A 127 7.00 9.24 3.61
C GLU A 127 5.65 9.51 4.29
N HIS A 128 5.67 10.17 5.45
CA HIS A 128 4.46 10.51 6.20
C HIS A 128 3.39 11.24 5.36
N ASP A 129 3.79 12.18 4.50
CA ASP A 129 2.86 12.91 3.64
C ASP A 129 2.15 11.99 2.64
N GLU A 130 2.91 11.04 2.06
CA GLU A 130 2.35 10.04 1.14
C GLU A 130 1.42 9.08 1.88
N MET A 131 1.80 8.63 3.08
CA MET A 131 0.92 7.81 3.94
C MET A 131 -0.39 8.52 4.23
N ASN A 132 -0.38 9.80 4.62
CA ASN A 132 -1.59 10.56 4.90
C ASN A 132 -2.49 10.68 3.67
N GLN A 133 -1.90 10.89 2.48
CA GLN A 133 -2.65 10.89 1.23
C GLN A 133 -3.29 9.52 0.96
N ILE A 134 -2.53 8.43 1.15
CA ILE A 134 -3.03 7.05 1.00
C ILE A 134 -4.19 6.79 1.95
N LEU A 135 -4.03 7.07 3.25
CA LEU A 135 -5.05 6.84 4.27
C LEU A 135 -6.32 7.65 3.96
N SER A 136 -6.18 8.91 3.56
CA SER A 136 -7.33 9.73 3.15
C SER A 136 -8.09 9.11 1.97
N LYS A 137 -7.39 8.48 1.03
CA LYS A 137 -7.99 7.79 -0.10
C LYS A 137 -8.56 6.42 0.26
N ILE A 138 -8.18 5.80 1.38
CA ILE A 138 -8.80 4.56 1.86
C ILE A 138 -10.11 4.92 2.58
N TRP A 139 -10.05 5.87 3.51
CA TRP A 139 -11.14 6.12 4.45
C TRP A 139 -12.17 7.16 3.99
N ASN A 140 -11.77 8.13 3.16
CA ASN A 140 -12.70 9.17 2.69
C ASN A 140 -13.36 8.85 1.34
N ARG A 141 -13.39 7.57 0.93
CA ARG A 141 -14.12 7.17 -0.28
C ARG A 141 -15.61 7.35 -0.02
N SER A 142 -16.25 8.28 -0.74
CA SER A 142 -17.71 8.41 -0.75
C SER A 142 -18.30 7.07 -1.22
N LYS A 143 -19.08 6.42 -0.37
CA LYS A 143 -19.93 5.28 -0.74
C LYS A 143 -21.03 5.72 -1.69
#